data_AF-A0A0D6M3K8-F1
#
_entry.id   AF-A0A0D6M3K8-F1
#
_cell.length_a   1.000
_cell.length_b   1.000
_cell.length_c   1.000
_cell.angle_alpha   90.00
_cell.angle_beta   90.00
_cell.angle_gamma   90.00
#
_symmetry.space_group_name_H-M   'P 1'
#
loop_
_entity.id
_entity.type
_entity.pdbx_description
1 polymer ?
#
loop_
_entity_poly.entity_id
_entity_poly.type
_entity_poly.pdbx_seq_one_letter_code
_entity_poly.pdbx_strand_id
1 'polypeptide(L)' 'MGDVHARGNLSQNSILRWAVRENDGEFKNAVCSVRYDNKDEMERPPLFGAKFHFTLDSQVNCPEFLAYFPLVKQ' A
#
# COMPACT_ATOMS: atom_id res chain seq x y z
N MET A 1 26.55 2.36 21.03
CA MET A 1 26.25 1.61 19.80
C MET A 1 24.91 2.11 19.29
N GLY A 2 24.93 3.25 18.61
CA GLY A 2 23.73 3.89 18.07
C GLY A 2 23.82 3.81 16.57
N ASP A 3 22.85 3.16 15.94
CA ASP A 3 22.63 3.29 14.51
C ASP A 3 21.22 3.85 14.30
N VAL A 4 21.22 5.15 14.06
CA VAL A 4 20.07 5.97 13.69
C VAL A 4 20.17 6.22 12.19
N HIS A 5 19.93 5.22 11.33
CA HIS A 5 19.70 5.52 9.91
C HIS A 5 19.07 4.38 9.10
N ALA A 6 17.73 4.33 9.12
CA ALA A 6 16.97 3.84 7.97
C ALA A 6 15.61 4.54 7.94
N ARG A 7 15.61 5.87 7.85
CA ARG A 7 14.47 6.58 7.25
C ARG A 7 14.51 6.33 5.74
N GLY A 8 14.33 5.06 5.36
CA GLY A 8 14.07 4.68 3.99
C GLY A 8 12.75 5.33 3.62
N ASN A 9 12.76 6.08 2.52
CA ASN A 9 11.57 6.37 1.75
C ASN A 9 10.76 5.09 1.60
N LEU A 10 9.69 4.95 2.41
CA LEU A 10 8.71 3.88 2.24
C LEU A 10 8.06 4.13 0.88
N SER A 11 8.63 3.54 -0.19
CA SER A 11 7.94 3.51 -1.47
C SER A 11 6.59 2.86 -1.18
N GLN A 12 5.48 3.39 -1.70
CA GLN A 12 4.15 2.87 -1.35
C GLN A 12 4.02 1.34 -1.54
N ASN A 13 4.84 0.77 -2.42
CA ASN A 13 4.97 -0.67 -2.62
C ASN A 13 5.43 -1.46 -1.38
N SER A 14 6.19 -0.88 -0.45
CA SER A 14 6.66 -1.59 0.75
C SER A 14 5.57 -1.69 1.83
N ILE A 15 4.73 -0.67 1.98
CA ILE A 15 3.63 -0.66 2.94
C ILE A 15 2.55 -1.66 2.52
N LEU A 16 2.15 -1.66 1.24
CA LEU A 16 1.19 -2.63 0.70
C LEU A 16 1.72 -4.07 0.78
N ARG A 17 2.99 -4.30 0.42
CA ARG A 17 3.60 -5.63 0.56
C ARG A 17 3.66 -6.08 2.02
N TRP A 18 3.98 -5.18 2.94
CA TRP A 18 4.00 -5.48 4.37
C TRP A 18 2.59 -5.80 4.90
N ALA A 19 1.61 -4.93 4.60
CA ALA A 19 0.21 -5.07 5.06
C ALA A 19 -0.36 -6.45 4.73
N VAL A 20 0.05 -7.02 3.62
CA VAL A 20 -0.55 -8.25 3.11
C VAL A 20 0.18 -9.48 3.57
N ARG A 21 1.52 -9.42 3.63
CA ARG A 21 2.32 -10.55 4.10
C ARG A 21 2.22 -10.73 5.60
N GLU A 22 2.16 -9.62 6.33
CA GLU A 22 2.34 -9.62 7.78
C GLU A 22 1.08 -9.22 8.55
N ASN A 23 0.09 -8.59 7.89
CA ASN A 23 -1.08 -8.01 8.58
C ASN A 23 -2.41 -8.23 7.84
N ASP A 24 -2.55 -9.41 7.21
CA ASP A 24 -3.79 -9.92 6.62
C ASP A 24 -4.49 -8.96 5.64
N GLY A 25 -3.72 -8.24 4.84
CA GLY A 25 -4.26 -7.36 3.79
C GLY A 25 -4.58 -5.95 4.27
N GLU A 26 -4.29 -5.62 5.53
CA GLU A 26 -4.61 -4.33 6.13
C GLU A 26 -3.37 -3.67 6.72
N PHE A 27 -3.31 -2.35 6.69
CA PHE A 27 -2.42 -1.53 7.51
C PHE A 27 -3.26 -0.43 8.13
N LYS A 28 -3.06 -0.15 9.42
CA LYS A 28 -3.81 0.89 10.12
C LYS A 28 -2.97 1.53 11.21
N ASN A 29 -3.02 2.85 11.28
CA ASN A 29 -2.48 3.62 12.39
C ASN A 29 -3.45 4.74 12.79
N ALA A 30 -3.01 5.65 13.65
CA ALA A 30 -3.84 6.75 14.15
C ALA A 30 -4.19 7.83 13.10
N VAL A 31 -3.62 7.76 11.89
CA VAL A 31 -3.73 8.78 10.84
C VAL A 31 -4.36 8.21 9.56
N CYS A 32 -4.05 6.97 9.19
CA CYS A 32 -4.54 6.34 7.97
C CYS A 32 -4.79 4.83 8.09
N SER A 33 -5.60 4.30 7.18
CA SER A 33 -5.78 2.88 6.95
C SER A 33 -5.70 2.54 5.46
N VAL A 34 -5.10 1.39 5.16
CA VAL A 34 -5.00 0.81 3.82
C VAL A 34 -5.52 -0.62 3.89
N ARG A 35 -6.47 -0.99 3.02
CA ARG A 35 -7.00 -2.36 2.94
C ARG A 35 -7.07 -2.84 1.51
N TYR A 36 -6.55 -4.03 1.25
CA TYR A 36 -6.65 -4.71 -0.05
C TYR A 36 -7.64 -5.86 0.03
N ASP A 37 -8.63 -5.88 -0.88
CA ASP A 37 -9.70 -6.88 -0.84
C ASP A 37 -9.24 -8.26 -1.37
N ASN A 38 -8.38 -8.27 -2.40
CA ASN A 38 -8.08 -9.50 -3.15
C ASN A 38 -6.69 -10.06 -2.84
N LYS A 39 -6.53 -10.65 -1.65
CA LYS A 39 -5.25 -11.15 -1.15
C LYS A 39 -4.58 -12.18 -2.08
N ASP A 40 -5.38 -12.97 -2.79
CA ASP A 40 -4.89 -14.02 -3.71
C ASP A 40 -4.16 -13.46 -4.92
N GLU A 41 -4.49 -12.23 -5.34
CA GLU A 41 -3.83 -11.56 -6.46
C GLU A 41 -2.49 -10.91 -6.09
N MET A 42 -2.08 -10.94 -4.82
CA MET A 42 -0.97 -10.10 -4.35
C MET A 42 0.43 -10.61 -4.65
N GLU A 43 0.57 -11.89 -4.99
CA GLU A 43 1.84 -12.37 -5.55
C GLU A 43 2.13 -11.71 -6.91
N ARG A 44 1.07 -11.38 -7.66
CA ARG A 44 1.11 -10.77 -8.99
C ARG A 44 -0.10 -9.84 -9.19
N PRO A 45 -0.12 -8.65 -8.55
CA PRO A 45 -1.26 -7.75 -8.64
C PRO A 45 -1.48 -7.35 -10.10
N PRO A 46 -2.74 -7.17 -10.52
CA PRO A 46 -3.03 -6.82 -11.89
C PRO A 46 -2.42 -5.44 -12.20
N LEU A 47 -1.85 -5.30 -13.40
CA LEU A 47 -1.21 -4.06 -13.85
C LEU A 47 -2.18 -2.86 -13.89
N PHE A 48 -3.47 -3.15 -14.02
CA PHE A 48 -4.56 -2.17 -13.99
C PHE A 48 -5.69 -2.69 -13.09
N GLY A 49 -6.41 -1.77 -12.44
CA GLY A 49 -7.60 -2.14 -11.67
C GLY A 49 -7.32 -2.78 -10.30
N ALA A 50 -6.06 -2.89 -9.89
CA ALA A 50 -5.69 -3.28 -8.52
C ALA A 50 -6.17 -2.19 -7.54
N LYS A 51 -7.37 -2.40 -6.97
CA LYS A 51 -8.06 -1.46 -6.09
C LYS A 51 -7.68 -1.70 -4.63
N PHE A 52 -7.41 -0.62 -3.91
CA PHE A 52 -7.32 -0.65 -2.45
C PHE A 52 -8.27 0.39 -1.84
N HIS A 53 -8.59 0.21 -0.57
CA HIS A 53 -9.31 1.19 0.23
C HIS A 53 -8.28 1.97 1.01
N PHE A 54 -8.15 3.26 0.72
CA PHE A 54 -7.32 4.16 1.51
C PHE A 54 -8.21 5.14 2.28
N THR A 55 -7.96 5.27 3.57
CA THR A 55 -8.58 6.31 4.39
C THR A 55 -7.49 7.13 5.06
N LEU A 56 -7.65 8.45 5.03
CA LEU A 56 -6.85 9.42 5.76
C LEU A 56 -7.84 10.24 6.60
N ASP A 57 -7.62 10.29 7.91
CA ASP A 57 -8.49 10.90 8.94
C ASP A 57 -9.68 11.70 8.38
N SER A 58 -10.84 11.04 8.33
CA SER A 58 -12.17 11.56 7.95
C SER A 58 -12.31 12.29 6.59
N GLN A 59 -11.27 12.39 5.76
CA GLN A 59 -11.28 13.30 4.59
C GLN A 59 -11.26 12.64 3.21
N VAL A 60 -11.21 11.31 3.09
CA VAL A 60 -11.17 10.67 1.76
C VAL A 60 -12.05 9.42 1.70
N ASN A 61 -12.96 9.39 0.72
CA ASN A 61 -13.70 8.21 0.26
C ASN A 61 -13.63 8.15 -1.27
N CYS A 62 -12.40 8.06 -1.79
CA CYS A 62 -12.13 7.92 -3.21
C CYS A 62 -11.67 6.48 -3.49
N PRO A 63 -11.88 5.95 -4.71
CA PRO A 63 -11.26 4.68 -5.09
C PRO A 63 -9.80 4.90 -5.50
N GLU A 64 -8.86 4.29 -4.79
CA GLU A 64 -7.44 4.32 -5.13
C GLU A 64 -6.98 3.06 -5.89
N PHE A 65 -6.00 3.24 -6.78
CA PHE A 65 -5.45 2.16 -7.62
C PHE A 65 -3.93 2.08 -7.50
N LEU A 66 -3.39 0.85 -7.50
CA LEU A 66 -1.94 0.62 -7.45
C LEU A 66 -1.29 1.09 -8.76
N ALA A 67 -0.39 2.07 -8.66
CA ALA A 67 0.37 2.57 -9.80
C ALA A 67 1.71 1.82 -9.92
N TYR A 68 1.87 1.04 -10.98
CA TYR A 68 3.16 0.45 -11.34
C TYR A 68 3.99 1.46 -12.14
N PHE A 69 4.92 2.15 -11.48
CA PHE A 69 5.70 3.24 -12.08
C PHE A 69 6.35 2.96 -13.44
N PRO A 70 6.91 1.75 -13.72
CA PRO A 70 7.43 1.45 -15.05
C PRO A 70 6.38 1.50 -16.17
N LEU A 71 5.11 1.20 -15.87
CA LEU A 71 4.00 1.30 -16.81
C LEU A 71 3.56 2.75 -17.05
N VAL A 72 3.71 3.62 -16.05
CA VAL A 72 3.28 5.03 -16.12
C VAL A 72 4.24 5.91 -16.93
N LYS A 73 5.49 5.47 -17.14
CA LYS A 73 6.54 6.23 -17.84
C LYS A 73 6.59 6.02 -19.36
N GLN A 74 5.54 5.45 -19.97
CA GLN A 74 5.47 5.27 -21.42
C GLN A 74 5.32 6.59 -22.18
#